data_AF-D6SUU2-F1
#
_entry.id   AF-D6SUU2-F1
#
_cell.length_a   1.000
_cell.length_b   1.000
_cell.length_c   1.000
_cell.angle_alpha   90.00
_cell.angle_beta   90.00
_cell.angle_gamma   90.00
#
_symmetry.space_group_name_H-M   'P 1'
#
loop_
_entity.id
_entity.type
_entity.pdbx_description
1 polymer ?
#
loop_
_entity_poly.entity_id
_entity_poly.type
_entity_poly.pdbx_seq_one_letter_code
_entity_poly.pdbx_strand_id
1 'polypeptide(L)' 'MHNKVKEVLTVRYAHSDGCVAAKIKEYPGCMTEVDDLADLEWNLYDALSSHTGRTIPEGSITWIWQEVSEDD' A
#
# COMPACT_ATOMS: atom_id res chain seq x y z
N MET A 1 2.22 7.82 28.38
CA MET A 1 2.22 8.45 27.03
C MET A 1 2.27 7.32 26.02
N HIS A 2 1.14 6.98 25.39
CA HIS A 2 1.15 5.98 24.31
C HIS A 2 1.75 6.67 23.09
N ASN A 3 3.04 6.43 22.85
CA ASN A 3 3.70 6.85 21.63
C ASN A 3 2.97 6.11 20.49
N LYS A 4 2.01 6.76 19.82
CA LYS A 4 1.41 6.22 18.60
C LYS A 4 2.53 6.21 17.57
N VAL A 5 3.26 5.12 17.50
CA VAL A 5 4.26 4.91 16.46
C VAL A 5 3.46 4.89 15.16
N LYS A 6 3.58 5.94 14.37
CA LYS A 6 3.06 5.92 13.01
C LYS A 6 3.97 5.00 12.21
N GLU A 7 3.40 3.99 11.57
CA GLU A 7 4.14 3.16 10.63
C GLU A 7 4.30 3.94 9.33
N VAL A 8 5.52 4.00 8.81
CA VAL A 8 5.79 4.57 7.49
C VAL A 8 5.87 3.40 6.54
N LEU A 9 4.98 3.36 5.55
CA LEU A 9 4.91 2.29 4.57
C LEU A 9 5.24 2.82 3.18
N THR A 10 6.25 2.22 2.57
CA THR A 10 6.67 2.50 1.21
C THR A 10 5.90 1.61 0.26
N VAL A 11 5.08 2.24 -0.58
CA VAL A 11 4.29 1.56 -1.59
C VAL A 11 4.97 1.77 -2.93
N ARG A 12 5.25 0.67 -3.61
CA ARG A 12 5.69 0.70 -5.00
C ARG A 12 4.55 0.31 -5.89
N TYR A 13 4.22 1.15 -6.85
CA TYR A 13 3.16 0.89 -7.81
C TYR A 13 3.67 1.06 -9.24
N ALA A 14 3.11 0.28 -10.15
CA ALA A 14 3.34 0.38 -11.58
C ALA A 14 1.98 0.51 -12.27
N HIS A 15 1.94 1.31 -13.34
CA HIS A 15 0.77 1.44 -14.18
C HIS A 15 1.05 0.80 -15.53
N SER A 16 0.24 -0.18 -15.91
CA SER A 16 0.37 -0.90 -17.18
C SER A 16 -1.02 -1.13 -17.76
N ASP A 17 -1.23 -0.69 -19.00
CA ASP A 17 -2.45 -0.89 -19.80
C ASP A 17 -3.78 -0.62 -19.06
N GLY A 18 -3.88 0.49 -18.32
CA GLY A 18 -5.09 0.87 -17.58
C GLY A 18 -5.28 0.13 -16.25
N CYS A 19 -4.24 -0.54 -15.76
CA CYS A 19 -4.22 -1.23 -14.50
C CYS A 19 -3.05 -0.73 -13.64
N VAL A 20 -3.31 -0.47 -12.36
CA VAL A 20 -2.33 -0.07 -11.35
C VAL A 20 -2.13 -1.22 -10.37
N ALA A 21 -0.94 -1.81 -10.40
CA ALA A 21 -0.53 -2.82 -9.44
C ALA A 21 0.37 -2.19 -8.39
N ALA A 22 0.16 -2.50 -7.11
CA ALA A 22 0.99 -2.00 -6.02
C ALA A 22 1.35 -3.04 -4.97
N LYS A 23 2.52 -2.86 -4.37
CA LYS A 23 3.03 -3.69 -3.29
C LYS A 23 3.60 -2.85 -2.15
N ILE A 24 3.43 -3.35 -0.94
CA ILE A 24 3.99 -2.72 0.26
C ILE A 24 5.37 -3.32 0.52
N LYS A 25 6.42 -2.50 0.48
CA LYS A 25 7.80 -2.97 0.62
C LYS A 25 8.07 -3.64 1.97
N GLU A 26 7.46 -3.12 3.03
CA GLU A 26 7.64 -3.62 4.40
C GLU A 26 6.88 -4.94 4.66
N TYR A 27 5.89 -5.26 3.81
CA TYR A 27 5.06 -6.46 3.91
C TYR A 27 5.12 -7.26 2.61
N PRO A 28 6.21 -8.03 2.38
CA PRO A 28 6.37 -8.83 1.18
C PRO A 28 5.22 -9.85 1.06
N GLY A 29 4.54 -9.85 -0.08
CA GLY A 29 3.32 -10.65 -0.30
C GLY A 29 2.02 -9.90 -0.07
N CYS A 30 2.06 -8.68 0.46
CA CYS A 30 0.92 -7.76 0.45
C CYS A 30 0.93 -6.96 -0.86
N MET A 31 0.14 -7.42 -1.82
CA MET A 31 0.00 -6.83 -3.16
C MET A 31 -1.48 -6.62 -3.46
N THR A 32 -1.79 -5.55 -4.19
CA THR A 32 -3.11 -5.29 -4.74
C THR A 32 -3.00 -4.82 -6.18
N GLU A 33 -4.08 -4.97 -6.92
CA GLU A 33 -4.23 -4.52 -8.29
C GLU A 33 -5.59 -3.83 -8.42
N VAL A 34 -5.62 -2.66 -9.05
CA VAL A 34 -6.82 -1.84 -9.25
C VAL A 34 -6.76 -1.18 -10.62
N ASP A 35 -7.90 -0.85 -11.21
CA ASP A 35 -7.92 -0.13 -12.49
C ASP A 35 -7.55 1.36 -12.33
N ASP A 36 -7.84 1.95 -11.16
CA ASP A 36 -7.64 3.37 -10.89
C ASP A 36 -6.78 3.61 -9.65
N LEU A 37 -5.81 4.54 -9.76
CA LEU A 37 -4.93 4.93 -8.64
C LEU A 37 -5.71 5.45 -7.43
N ALA A 38 -6.90 6.02 -7.65
CA ALA A 38 -7.77 6.53 -6.60
C ALA A 38 -8.25 5.43 -5.64
N ASP A 39 -8.49 4.22 -6.14
CA ASP A 39 -8.95 3.07 -5.37
C ASP A 39 -7.79 2.29 -4.72
N LEU A 40 -6.55 2.60 -5.10
CA LEU A 40 -5.37 1.86 -4.69
C LEU A 40 -5.09 1.98 -3.18
N GLU A 41 -5.25 3.17 -2.62
CA GLU A 41 -5.00 3.39 -1.19
C GLU A 41 -5.95 2.55 -0.32
N TRP A 42 -7.24 2.56 -0.65
CA TRP A 42 -8.25 1.81 0.08
C TRP A 42 -8.02 0.29 -0.02
N ASN A 43 -7.73 -0.20 -1.22
CA ASN A 43 -7.43 -1.63 -1.44
C ASN A 43 -6.14 -2.06 -0.72
N LEU A 44 -5.12 -1.20 -0.66
CA LEU A 44 -3.91 -1.50 0.11
C LEU A 44 -4.17 -1.55 1.61
N TYR A 45 -5.01 -0.67 2.15
CA TYR A 45 -5.42 -0.74 3.55
C TYR A 45 -6.14 -2.05 3.86
N ASP A 46 -7.07 -2.46 3.01
CA ASP A 46 -7.80 -3.72 3.18
C ASP A 46 -6.86 -4.93 3.07
N ALA A 47 -6.02 -4.96 2.02
CA ALA A 47 -5.03 -6.01 1.81
C ALA A 47 -4.06 -6.12 3.00
N LEU A 48 -3.59 -4.99 3.53
CA LEU A 48 -2.70 -4.96 4.68
C LEU A 48 -3.39 -5.41 5.97
N SER A 49 -4.64 -4.99 6.19
CA SER A 49 -5.46 -5.42 7.33
C SER A 49 -5.67 -6.94 7.28
N SER A 50 -6.03 -7.47 6.11
CA SER A 50 -6.21 -8.90 5.84
C SER A 50 -4.91 -9.69 5.99
N HIS A 51 -3.80 -9.15 5.50
CA HIS A 51 -2.48 -9.80 5.54
C HIS A 51 -1.91 -9.84 6.97
N THR A 52 -2.07 -8.76 7.74
CA THR A 52 -1.55 -8.67 9.12
C THR A 52 -2.52 -9.24 10.16
N GLY A 53 -3.80 -9.42 9.80
CA GLY A 53 -4.88 -9.78 10.72
C GLY A 53 -5.17 -8.69 11.75
N ARG A 54 -4.77 -7.43 11.49
CA ARG A 54 -4.90 -6.30 12.41
C ARG A 54 -5.71 -5.19 11.76
N THR A 55 -6.66 -4.63 12.51
CA THR A 55 -7.31 -3.39 12.10
C THR A 55 -6.33 -2.24 12.25
N ILE A 56 -5.97 -1.60 11.14
CA ILE A 56 -5.09 -0.43 11.16
C ILE A 56 -5.96 0.83 11.12
N PRO A 57 -5.92 1.69 12.15
CA PRO A 57 -6.72 2.90 12.17
C PRO A 57 -6.24 3.89 11.11
N GLU A 58 -7.17 4.56 10.44
CA GLU A 58 -6.85 5.68 9.55
C GLU A 58 -5.92 6.70 10.22
N GLY A 59 -4.90 7.14 9.48
CA GLY A 59 -3.88 8.07 9.96
C GLY A 59 -2.80 7.46 10.86
N SER A 60 -2.84 6.15 11.11
CA SER A 60 -1.75 5.41 11.77
C SER A 60 -0.62 5.05 10.82
N ILE A 61 -0.89 5.10 9.51
CA ILE A 61 0.08 4.83 8.45
C ILE A 61 0.40 6.15 7.72
N THR A 62 1.69 6.35 7.46
CA THR A 62 2.18 7.33 6.49
C THR A 62 2.58 6.59 5.23
N TRP A 63 1.82 6.76 4.14
CA TRP A 63 2.13 6.14 2.86
C TRP A 63 3.14 6.98 2.08
N ILE A 64 4.16 6.32 1.56
CA ILE A 64 5.12 6.89 0.60
C ILE A 64 4.89 6.19 -0.73
N TRP A 65 4.28 6.89 -1.67
CA TRP A 65 3.99 6.40 -3.01
C TRP A 65 5.21 6.54 -3.91
N GLN A 66 5.67 5.43 -4.47
CA GLN A 66 6.80 5.38 -5.41
C GLN A 66 6.37 4.64 -6.68
N GLU A 67 6.28 5.37 -7.79
CA GLU A 67 6.11 4.74 -9.10
C GLU A 67 7.38 3.98 -9.48
N VAL A 68 7.24 2.77 -10.00
CA VAL A 68 8.32 1.99 -10.59
C VAL A 68 8.05 1.80 -12.08
N SER A 69 8.99 2.23 -12.91
CA SER A 69 9.00 1.94 -14.35
C SER A 69 9.36 0.46 -14.55
N GLU A 70 8.76 -0.21 -15.53
CA GLU A 70 9.01 -1.63 -15.87
C GLU A 70 10.46 -1.92 -16.37
N ASP A 71 11.36 -0.93 -16.36
CA ASP A 71 12.73 -0.97 -16.91
C ASP A 71 13.84 -1.32 -15.88
N ASP A 72 13.52 -1.87 -14.70
CA ASP A 72 14.50 -2.30 -13.67
C ASP A 72 14.71 -3.82 -13.61
#